data_AF-A0A1V2LFA4-F1
#
_entry.id   AF-A0A1V2LFA4-F1
#
_cell.length_a   1.000
_cell.length_b   1.000
_cell.length_c   1.000
_cell.angle_alpha   90.00
_cell.angle_beta   90.00
_cell.angle_gamma   90.00
#
_symmetry.space_group_name_H-M   'P 1'
#
loop_
_entity.id
_entity.type
_entity.pdbx_description
1 polymer ?
#
loop_
_entity_poly.entity_id
_entity_poly.type
_entity_poly.pdbx_seq_one_letter_code
_entity_poly.pdbx_strand_id
1 'polypeptide(L)'
;LNFDISKKADNHGLQSCKEYTLFLLHYWTLYDSFFYSEYVNSKCHLYTNDGRRLLKTLFARMGIPLIQATQNWHYLDLELKRKLDSLVLREAWKFNLREIIIDGFKRNYGFHGSISSGDYVNAVQALLEHGTTRSITKKKVQSNRDDENGGPKEHEDKNQHFLNSFWRAYDSLNNYSEIKKGMEIAKYQQQFIFEKGSEIIQKGMVKTQSKFRVVILNESFTMNSSITKSNNSDSTFNKSMSSLKDDRVVDITTFGNGSQMFQNPLILTKLGNWILNVQADLDEGVLPLVIGAYNSETKTYLVCGLPSRASFDLDGDEEEEEGADDDDDDDADDDDDADDDDDDNSNTSRKNRKDSKKVNKQHVILNAFSVLFEKVTQEINIQARMDSFQSAIIELRKEDLTKFLDGLTRYSQYML
;
A
#
# COMPACT_ATOMS: atom_id res chain seq x y z
N LEU A 1 18.17 1.06 -18.67
CA LEU A 1 17.55 2.39 -18.54
C LEU A 1 18.11 3.38 -19.57
N ASN A 2 17.40 3.65 -20.68
CA ASN A 2 17.70 4.82 -21.51
C ASN A 2 17.28 6.07 -20.72
N PHE A 3 18.26 6.71 -20.09
CA PHE A 3 18.16 8.07 -19.56
C PHE A 3 18.18 9.05 -20.74
N ASP A 4 17.23 8.93 -21.67
CA ASP A 4 16.90 10.08 -22.52
C ASP A 4 16.06 11.01 -21.65
N ILE A 5 16.77 11.69 -20.73
CA ILE A 5 16.33 12.96 -20.18
C ILE A 5 16.17 13.82 -21.40
N SER A 6 14.92 13.97 -21.79
CA SER A 6 14.53 14.79 -22.90
C SER A 6 15.34 16.07 -22.97
N LYS A 7 16.10 16.24 -24.05
CA LYS A 7 17.02 17.37 -24.28
C LYS A 7 16.33 18.74 -24.40
N LYS A 8 15.05 18.87 -24.03
CA LYS A 8 14.20 20.06 -24.18
C LYS A 8 13.40 20.31 -22.91
N ALA A 9 13.30 21.57 -22.51
CA ALA A 9 12.56 22.02 -21.34
C ALA A 9 11.05 21.65 -21.40
N ASP A 10 10.49 21.61 -22.59
CA ASP A 10 9.04 21.43 -22.80
C ASP A 10 8.60 19.96 -22.89
N ASN A 11 9.52 19.01 -22.72
CA ASN A 11 9.15 17.61 -22.85
C ASN A 11 8.44 17.11 -21.59
N HIS A 12 7.13 16.96 -21.74
CA HIS A 12 6.22 16.41 -20.74
C HIS A 12 5.69 15.02 -21.12
N GLY A 13 6.41 14.32 -22.01
CA GLY A 13 6.00 13.05 -22.59
C GLY A 13 5.95 11.90 -21.58
N LEU A 14 5.02 10.98 -21.82
CA LEU A 14 4.91 9.71 -21.12
C LEU A 14 5.76 8.65 -21.84
N GLN A 15 6.50 7.84 -21.08
CA GLN A 15 7.33 6.75 -21.61
C GLN A 15 7.01 5.47 -20.84
N SER A 16 6.90 4.35 -21.56
CA SER A 16 6.92 3.03 -20.91
C SER A 16 8.34 2.73 -20.41
N CYS A 17 8.45 2.23 -19.20
CA CYS A 17 9.72 1.87 -18.59
C CYS A 17 9.57 0.71 -17.61
N LYS A 18 10.69 0.05 -17.30
CA LYS A 18 10.75 -0.85 -16.15
C LYS A 18 10.79 -0.01 -14.88
N GLU A 19 9.79 -0.20 -14.03
CA GLU A 19 9.60 0.47 -12.74
C GLU A 19 9.90 -0.53 -11.61
N TYR A 20 10.39 -0.02 -10.49
CA TYR A 20 10.58 -0.82 -9.28
C TYR A 20 9.32 -0.75 -8.42
N THR A 21 8.90 -1.86 -7.80
CA THR A 21 7.85 -1.89 -6.76
C THR A 21 8.29 -1.28 -5.42
N LEU A 22 9.43 -0.60 -5.43
CA LEU A 22 10.04 0.05 -4.27
C LEU A 22 9.36 1.38 -3.97
N PHE A 23 9.35 1.78 -2.70
CA PHE A 23 8.65 2.97 -2.28
C PHE A 23 9.49 4.24 -2.53
N LEU A 24 9.02 5.13 -3.40
CA LEU A 24 9.61 6.45 -3.67
C LEU A 24 11.11 6.43 -4.00
N LEU A 25 11.55 5.48 -4.82
CA LEU A 25 12.96 5.24 -5.15
C LEU A 25 13.70 6.52 -5.58
N HIS A 26 13.10 7.29 -6.47
CA HIS A 26 13.74 8.48 -7.05
C HIS A 26 13.78 9.68 -6.09
N TYR A 27 12.95 9.66 -5.05
CA TYR A 27 12.73 10.78 -4.14
C TYR A 27 13.24 10.53 -2.73
N TRP A 28 13.80 9.35 -2.46
CA TRP A 28 14.33 8.96 -1.17
C TRP A 28 15.76 8.43 -1.27
N THR A 29 16.17 7.57 -0.34
CA THR A 29 17.45 6.86 -0.35
C THR A 29 17.20 5.44 -0.83
N LEU A 30 18.21 4.83 -1.46
CA LEU A 30 18.08 3.46 -1.94
C LEU A 30 17.76 2.50 -0.77
N TYR A 31 18.40 2.69 0.39
CA TYR A 31 18.13 1.88 1.57
C TYR A 31 16.68 2.03 2.06
N ASP A 32 16.20 3.26 2.22
CA ASP A 32 14.86 3.52 2.74
C ASP A 32 13.78 3.04 1.78
N SER A 33 13.98 3.16 0.47
CA SER A 33 13.02 2.68 -0.53
C SER A 33 12.84 1.16 -0.51
N PHE A 34 13.91 0.41 -0.21
CA PHE A 34 13.80 -1.03 0.08
C PHE A 34 13.15 -1.29 1.43
N PHE A 35 13.51 -0.51 2.44
CA PHE A 35 13.04 -0.73 3.80
C PHE A 35 11.54 -0.48 3.98
N TYR A 36 11.01 0.58 3.37
CA TYR A 36 9.62 1.00 3.51
C TYR A 36 8.69 0.44 2.41
N SER A 37 9.22 -0.28 1.42
CA SER A 37 8.39 -0.99 0.44
C SER A 37 7.62 -2.12 1.11
N GLU A 38 6.30 -2.16 0.89
CA GLU A 38 5.43 -3.18 1.49
C GLU A 38 5.81 -4.59 1.06
N TYR A 39 6.16 -4.77 -0.23
CA TYR A 39 6.54 -6.06 -0.81
C TYR A 39 7.83 -6.61 -0.20
N VAL A 40 8.87 -5.78 -0.12
CA VAL A 40 10.16 -6.19 0.47
C VAL A 40 9.99 -6.41 1.97
N ASN A 41 9.20 -5.56 2.64
CA ASN A 41 8.96 -5.68 4.07
C ASN A 41 8.30 -7.01 4.45
N SER A 42 7.28 -7.46 3.71
CA SER A 42 6.61 -8.72 4.00
C SER A 42 7.57 -9.91 3.80
N LYS A 43 8.22 -10.00 2.63
CA LYS A 43 9.07 -11.14 2.26
C LYS A 43 10.35 -11.26 3.11
N CYS A 44 10.97 -10.13 3.46
CA CYS A 44 12.20 -10.11 4.24
C CYS A 44 11.96 -9.90 5.75
N HIS A 45 10.71 -9.83 6.20
CA HIS A 45 10.32 -9.63 7.60
C HIS A 45 11.05 -8.45 8.26
N LEU A 46 11.09 -7.29 7.58
CA LEU A 46 11.95 -6.14 7.96
C LEU A 46 11.56 -5.46 9.28
N TYR A 47 10.37 -5.77 9.82
CA TYR A 47 9.94 -5.36 11.15
C TYR A 47 10.75 -6.05 12.27
N THR A 48 11.42 -7.16 11.98
CA THR A 48 12.34 -7.87 12.90
C THR A 48 13.76 -7.32 12.84
N ASN A 49 14.55 -7.55 13.89
CA ASN A 49 15.97 -7.18 13.88
C ASN A 49 16.80 -8.06 12.92
N ASP A 50 16.40 -9.31 12.72
CA ASP A 50 17.07 -10.22 11.80
C ASP A 50 16.78 -9.86 10.34
N GLY A 51 15.54 -9.48 10.01
CA GLY A 51 15.19 -8.94 8.69
C GLY A 51 15.98 -7.66 8.35
N ARG A 52 16.18 -6.77 9.33
CA ARG A 52 17.05 -5.59 9.17
C ARG A 52 18.51 -5.96 8.88
N ARG A 53 19.03 -7.03 9.49
CA ARG A 53 20.38 -7.53 9.19
C ARG A 53 20.43 -8.17 7.80
N LEU A 54 19.39 -8.92 7.43
CA LEU A 54 19.24 -9.54 6.12
C LEU A 54 19.27 -8.51 4.99
N LEU A 55 18.57 -7.38 5.14
CA LEU A 55 18.60 -6.28 4.17
C LEU A 55 20.01 -5.67 4.03
N LYS A 56 20.73 -5.49 5.13
CA LYS A 56 22.13 -5.03 5.07
C LYS A 56 23.03 -6.04 4.37
N THR A 57 22.81 -7.34 4.60
CA THR A 57 23.49 -8.42 3.87
C THR A 57 23.16 -8.41 2.38
N LEU A 58 21.92 -8.10 1.98
CA LEU A 58 21.54 -7.92 0.58
C LEU A 58 22.38 -6.81 -0.08
N PHE A 59 22.47 -5.62 0.54
CA PHE A 59 23.30 -4.53 0.02
C PHE A 59 24.79 -4.90 -0.07
N ALA A 60 25.31 -5.60 0.94
CA ALA A 60 26.69 -6.09 0.93
C ALA A 60 26.94 -7.08 -0.22
N ARG A 61 25.99 -7.99 -0.52
CA ARG A 61 26.09 -8.94 -1.64
C ARG A 61 25.93 -8.27 -3.01
N MET A 62 25.11 -7.23 -3.10
CA MET A 62 25.03 -6.41 -4.31
C MET A 62 26.32 -5.62 -4.56
N GLY A 63 27.19 -5.49 -3.55
CA GLY A 63 28.42 -4.70 -3.64
C GLY A 63 28.18 -3.20 -3.47
N ILE A 64 27.07 -2.83 -2.81
CA ILE A 64 26.70 -1.43 -2.57
C ILE A 64 27.04 -1.10 -1.11
N PRO A 65 28.00 -0.20 -0.85
CA PRO A 65 28.30 0.26 0.50
C PRO A 65 27.07 0.88 1.16
N LEU A 66 26.88 0.64 2.46
CA LEU A 66 25.73 1.18 3.19
C LEU A 66 25.67 2.71 3.12
N ILE A 67 26.81 3.39 3.14
CA ILE A 67 26.92 4.85 3.01
C ILE A 67 26.30 5.33 1.69
N GLN A 68 26.58 4.64 0.58
CA GLN A 68 25.98 4.95 -0.72
C GLN A 68 24.49 4.62 -0.73
N ALA A 69 24.08 3.51 -0.13
CA ALA A 69 22.66 3.14 -0.05
C ALA A 69 21.83 4.16 0.76
N THR A 70 22.42 4.79 1.78
CA THR A 70 21.79 5.85 2.58
C THR A 70 21.89 7.25 1.95
N GLN A 71 22.60 7.40 0.84
CA GLN A 71 22.67 8.68 0.13
C GLN A 71 21.36 8.93 -0.62
N ASN A 72 20.95 10.20 -0.75
CA ASN A 72 19.80 10.55 -1.57
C ASN A 72 20.03 10.10 -3.02
N TRP A 73 19.00 9.50 -3.62
CA TRP A 73 19.03 8.99 -4.99
C TRP A 73 19.60 9.98 -6.01
N HIS A 74 19.33 11.28 -5.87
CA HIS A 74 19.83 12.30 -6.78
C HIS A 74 21.37 12.32 -6.85
N TYR A 75 22.03 12.18 -5.71
CA TYR A 75 23.48 12.26 -5.57
C TYR A 75 24.20 10.91 -5.74
N LEU A 76 23.45 9.81 -5.89
CA LEU A 76 24.02 8.48 -6.09
C LEU A 76 24.74 8.38 -7.46
N ASP A 77 25.86 7.66 -7.47
CA ASP A 77 26.73 7.50 -8.63
C ASP A 77 25.98 6.98 -9.86
N LEU A 78 26.21 7.62 -11.01
CA LEU A 78 25.55 7.27 -12.27
C LEU A 78 25.87 5.85 -12.74
N GLU A 79 27.10 5.38 -12.49
CA GLU A 79 27.50 4.02 -12.81
C GLU A 79 26.71 2.99 -11.99
N LEU A 80 26.49 3.26 -10.70
CA LEU A 80 25.67 2.41 -9.85
C LEU A 80 24.21 2.39 -10.32
N LYS A 81 23.64 3.56 -10.68
CA LYS A 81 22.28 3.65 -11.24
C LYS A 81 22.12 2.82 -12.53
N ARG A 82 23.14 2.79 -13.39
CA ARG A 82 23.13 1.99 -14.63
C ARG A 82 23.21 0.49 -14.37
N LYS A 83 23.97 0.08 -13.34
CA LYS A 83 24.17 -1.33 -13.00
C LYS A 83 23.09 -1.89 -12.06
N LEU A 84 22.30 -1.04 -11.40
CA LEU A 84 21.34 -1.43 -10.36
C LEU A 84 20.41 -2.57 -10.81
N ASP A 85 19.82 -2.47 -12.01
CA ASP A 85 18.92 -3.49 -12.56
C ASP A 85 19.56 -4.89 -12.55
N SER A 86 20.82 -4.98 -13.02
CA SER A 86 21.56 -6.24 -13.05
C SER A 86 21.94 -6.75 -11.66
N LEU A 87 22.24 -5.84 -10.72
CA LEU A 87 22.61 -6.20 -9.35
C LEU A 87 21.41 -6.72 -8.56
N VAL A 88 20.26 -6.05 -8.69
CA VAL A 88 19.02 -6.43 -8.01
C VAL A 88 18.57 -7.78 -8.54
N LEU A 89 18.48 -7.98 -9.85
CA LEU A 89 18.07 -9.27 -10.44
C LEU A 89 18.99 -10.43 -10.03
N ARG A 90 20.30 -10.18 -9.90
CA ARG A 90 21.27 -11.21 -9.49
C ARG A 90 21.05 -11.70 -8.06
N GLU A 91 20.62 -10.85 -7.14
CA GLU A 91 20.43 -11.24 -5.74
C GLU A 91 18.97 -11.50 -5.38
N ALA A 92 18.00 -10.93 -6.10
CA ALA A 92 16.57 -11.00 -5.81
C ALA A 92 16.02 -12.43 -5.63
N TRP A 93 16.47 -13.39 -6.44
CA TRP A 93 16.04 -14.79 -6.36
C TRP A 93 16.36 -15.44 -5.01
N LYS A 94 17.49 -15.08 -4.37
CA LYS A 94 17.91 -15.65 -3.08
C LYS A 94 17.06 -15.16 -1.90
N PHE A 95 16.36 -14.04 -2.07
CA PHE A 95 15.54 -13.41 -1.05
C PHE A 95 14.05 -13.57 -1.35
N ASN A 96 13.69 -14.44 -2.31
CA ASN A 96 12.33 -14.66 -2.80
C ASN A 96 11.63 -13.39 -3.32
N LEU A 97 12.41 -12.43 -3.83
CA LEU A 97 11.90 -11.17 -4.35
C LEU A 97 11.72 -11.28 -5.88
N ARG A 98 10.77 -12.10 -6.34
CA ARG A 98 10.58 -12.41 -7.77
C ARG A 98 10.08 -11.21 -8.57
N GLU A 99 9.24 -10.36 -7.97
CA GLU A 99 8.48 -9.30 -8.67
C GLU A 99 8.90 -7.88 -8.24
N ILE A 100 10.20 -7.65 -8.06
CA ILE A 100 10.69 -6.29 -7.74
C ILE A 100 10.53 -5.34 -8.94
N ILE A 101 10.71 -5.85 -10.15
CA ILE A 101 10.71 -5.04 -11.37
C ILE A 101 9.44 -5.34 -12.16
N ILE A 102 8.64 -4.31 -12.36
CA ILE A 102 7.38 -4.35 -13.11
C ILE A 102 7.49 -3.45 -14.34
N ASP A 103 6.66 -3.71 -15.34
CA ASP A 103 6.48 -2.78 -16.45
C ASP A 103 5.53 -1.66 -16.00
N GLY A 104 5.99 -0.42 -16.11
CA GLY A 104 5.27 0.76 -15.65
C GLY A 104 5.43 1.94 -16.61
N PHE A 105 5.03 3.11 -16.13
CA PHE A 105 5.10 4.34 -16.90
C PHE A 105 5.83 5.42 -16.13
N LYS A 106 6.62 6.22 -16.84
CA LYS A 106 7.23 7.43 -16.30
C LYS A 106 6.84 8.62 -17.13
N ARG A 107 6.55 9.74 -16.46
CA ARG A 107 6.28 11.03 -17.10
C ARG A 107 7.45 11.96 -16.87
N ASN A 108 7.92 12.59 -17.94
CA ASN A 108 8.96 13.61 -17.86
C ASN A 108 8.35 14.98 -17.50
N TYR A 109 9.12 15.80 -16.79
CA TYR A 109 8.79 17.18 -16.42
C TYR A 109 9.94 18.11 -16.80
N GLY A 110 10.38 18.04 -18.08
CA GLY A 110 11.51 18.82 -18.57
C GLY A 110 12.77 18.61 -17.73
N PHE A 111 13.34 19.71 -17.22
CA PHE A 111 14.53 19.67 -16.36
C PHE A 111 14.27 19.31 -14.90
N HIS A 112 13.01 19.22 -14.47
CA HIS A 112 12.68 18.81 -13.11
C HIS A 112 12.87 17.31 -12.87
N GLY A 113 13.03 16.52 -13.94
CA GLY A 113 13.23 15.08 -13.89
C GLY A 113 12.00 14.32 -14.39
N SER A 114 11.91 13.04 -14.01
CA SER A 114 10.80 12.15 -14.37
C SER A 114 10.18 11.57 -13.12
N ILE A 115 8.85 11.47 -13.08
CA ILE A 115 8.12 10.79 -12.01
C ILE A 115 7.53 9.49 -12.55
N SER A 116 7.65 8.45 -11.75
CA SER A 116 7.08 7.13 -12.02
C SER A 116 5.59 7.07 -11.66
N SER A 117 4.81 6.20 -12.31
CA SER A 117 3.38 6.03 -12.03
C SER A 117 3.11 5.71 -10.55
N GLY A 118 3.85 4.78 -9.95
CA GLY A 118 3.68 4.40 -8.56
C GLY A 118 4.00 5.55 -7.60
N ASP A 119 5.10 6.25 -7.84
CA ASP A 119 5.51 7.42 -7.05
C ASP A 119 4.46 8.54 -7.09
N TYR A 120 3.88 8.76 -8.28
CA TYR A 120 2.84 9.77 -8.49
C TYR A 120 1.56 9.44 -7.72
N VAL A 121 1.10 8.19 -7.77
CA VAL A 121 -0.09 7.73 -7.04
C VAL A 121 0.11 7.87 -5.54
N ASN A 122 1.27 7.43 -5.02
CA ASN A 122 1.59 7.58 -3.61
C ASN A 122 1.57 9.05 -3.14
N ALA A 123 2.07 9.96 -3.98
CA ALA A 123 2.07 11.39 -3.68
C ALA A 123 0.65 11.99 -3.63
N VAL A 124 -0.19 11.70 -4.63
CA VAL A 124 -1.58 12.19 -4.70
C VAL A 124 -2.41 11.60 -3.57
N GLN A 125 -2.24 10.30 -3.29
CA GLN A 125 -2.91 9.63 -2.19
C GLN A 125 -2.54 10.25 -0.84
N ALA A 126 -1.27 10.55 -0.62
CA ALA A 126 -0.82 11.21 0.61
C ALA A 126 -1.43 12.61 0.78
N LEU A 127 -1.64 13.36 -0.30
CA LEU A 127 -2.31 14.66 -0.27
C LEU A 127 -3.80 14.54 0.09
N LEU A 128 -4.47 13.49 -0.39
CA LEU A 128 -5.86 13.20 -0.04
C LEU A 128 -6.00 12.86 1.44
N GLU A 129 -5.04 12.12 1.98
CA GLU A 129 -5.03 11.65 3.36
C GLU A 129 -4.65 12.74 4.37
N HIS A 130 -3.85 13.72 3.94
CA HIS A 130 -3.39 14.81 4.80
C HIS A 130 -4.24 16.09 4.61
N GLY A 131 -5.25 16.23 5.47
CA GLY A 131 -6.01 17.46 5.63
C GLY A 131 -5.13 18.62 6.09
N THR A 132 -5.02 19.67 5.28
CA THR A 132 -4.28 20.87 5.70
C THR A 132 -5.17 21.68 6.65
N THR A 133 -4.75 21.82 7.91
CA THR A 133 -5.46 22.61 8.93
C THR A 133 -5.45 24.13 8.67
N ARG A 134 -4.72 24.59 7.63
CA ARG A 134 -4.58 26.02 7.27
C ARG A 134 -5.92 26.74 7.03
N SER A 135 -7.03 26.04 6.77
CA SER A 135 -8.33 26.69 6.58
C SER A 135 -9.09 26.97 7.89
N ILE A 136 -8.80 26.28 9.00
CA ILE A 136 -9.56 26.43 10.26
C ILE A 136 -9.17 27.71 10.98
N THR A 137 -7.89 28.10 10.93
CA THR A 137 -7.39 29.28 11.67
C THR A 137 -7.99 30.60 11.16
N LYS A 138 -8.42 30.68 9.89
CA LYS A 138 -9.16 31.85 9.38
C LYS A 138 -10.64 31.85 9.77
N LYS A 139 -11.29 30.68 9.92
CA LYS A 139 -12.71 30.58 10.32
C LYS A 139 -12.93 30.72 11.83
N LYS A 140 -12.04 30.18 12.68
CA LYS A 140 -12.17 30.27 14.15
C LYS A 140 -12.16 31.70 14.71
N VAL A 141 -11.60 32.67 13.98
CA VAL A 141 -11.60 34.08 14.42
C VAL A 141 -12.98 34.75 14.23
N GLN A 142 -13.88 34.17 13.41
CA GLN A 142 -15.18 34.78 13.11
C GLN A 142 -16.38 34.15 13.85
N SER A 143 -16.23 32.96 14.44
CA SER A 143 -17.36 32.18 15.00
C SER A 143 -17.19 31.82 16.48
N ASN A 144 -16.80 32.77 17.32
CA ASN A 144 -17.07 32.68 18.76
C ASN A 144 -18.52 33.11 19.01
N ARG A 145 -19.46 32.16 18.82
CA ARG A 145 -20.76 32.18 19.51
C ARG A 145 -21.01 30.79 20.05
N ASP A 146 -21.18 30.75 21.37
CA ASP A 146 -21.37 29.58 22.21
C ASP A 146 -22.53 28.71 21.72
N ASP A 147 -22.28 27.42 21.55
CA ASP A 147 -23.31 26.38 21.39
C ASP A 147 -22.75 25.05 21.93
N GLU A 148 -23.06 24.75 23.19
CA GLU A 148 -22.76 23.50 23.89
C GLU A 148 -23.63 22.33 23.37
N ASN A 149 -23.55 21.99 22.09
CA ASN A 149 -24.17 20.77 21.56
C ASN A 149 -23.28 20.13 20.47
N GLY A 150 -22.30 19.32 20.92
CA GLY A 150 -21.22 18.74 20.12
C GLY A 150 -21.60 17.53 19.23
N GLY A 151 -22.82 17.47 18.68
CA GLY A 151 -23.30 16.31 17.91
C GLY A 151 -23.17 16.42 16.37
N PRO A 152 -23.54 17.55 15.74
CA PRO A 152 -23.54 17.66 14.26
C PRO A 152 -22.39 18.47 13.65
N LYS A 153 -21.85 19.50 14.35
CA LYS A 153 -20.88 20.45 13.78
C LYS A 153 -19.51 19.80 13.46
N GLU A 154 -19.05 18.84 14.26
CA GLU A 154 -17.74 18.20 14.07
C GLU A 154 -17.68 17.33 12.79
N HIS A 155 -18.80 16.70 12.42
CA HIS A 155 -18.90 15.87 11.22
C HIS A 155 -18.89 16.71 9.94
N GLU A 156 -19.61 17.83 9.95
CA GLU A 156 -19.55 18.79 8.85
C GLU A 156 -18.13 19.33 8.65
N ASP A 157 -17.41 19.58 9.74
CA ASP A 157 -16.01 20.02 9.70
C ASP A 157 -15.08 18.92 9.14
N LYS A 158 -15.23 17.65 9.55
CA LYS A 158 -14.48 16.50 8.99
C LYS A 158 -14.74 16.32 7.50
N ASN A 159 -16.01 16.39 7.08
CA ASN A 159 -16.36 16.30 5.66
C ASN A 159 -15.80 17.48 4.86
N GLN A 160 -15.80 18.70 5.42
CA GLN A 160 -15.12 19.84 4.81
C GLN A 160 -13.61 19.62 4.70
N HIS A 161 -12.97 18.96 5.68
CA HIS A 161 -11.57 18.59 5.60
C HIS A 161 -11.28 17.64 4.46
N PHE A 162 -12.07 16.57 4.28
CA PHE A 162 -11.91 15.65 3.16
C PHE A 162 -12.13 16.32 1.81
N LEU A 163 -13.14 17.20 1.69
CA LEU A 163 -13.39 17.97 0.47
C LEU A 163 -12.23 18.92 0.13
N ASN A 164 -11.66 19.59 1.12
CA ASN A 164 -10.50 20.46 0.91
C ASN A 164 -9.26 19.65 0.48
N SER A 165 -9.03 18.49 1.10
CA SER A 165 -7.96 17.57 0.68
C SER A 165 -8.15 17.06 -0.73
N PHE A 166 -9.39 16.76 -1.13
CA PHE A 166 -9.73 16.31 -2.48
C PHE A 166 -9.36 17.36 -3.52
N TRP A 167 -9.80 18.62 -3.34
CA TRP A 167 -9.46 19.69 -4.29
C TRP A 167 -7.96 19.95 -4.34
N ARG A 168 -7.27 19.90 -3.19
CA ARG A 168 -5.81 20.01 -3.17
C ARG A 168 -5.12 18.88 -3.95
N ALA A 169 -5.58 17.64 -3.78
CA ALA A 169 -5.06 16.50 -4.51
C ALA A 169 -5.35 16.62 -6.02
N TYR A 170 -6.54 17.09 -6.39
CA TYR A 170 -6.91 17.35 -7.78
C TYR A 170 -6.04 18.44 -8.42
N ASP A 171 -5.87 19.57 -7.74
CA ASP A 171 -5.03 20.68 -8.20
C ASP A 171 -3.56 20.26 -8.35
N SER A 172 -3.09 19.33 -7.51
CA SER A 172 -1.74 18.78 -7.59
C SER A 172 -1.49 18.03 -8.90
N LEU A 173 -2.52 17.50 -9.57
CA LEU A 173 -2.37 16.79 -10.84
C LEU A 173 -1.74 17.66 -11.94
N ASN A 174 -1.97 18.98 -11.86
CA ASN A 174 -1.43 19.97 -12.78
C ASN A 174 -0.14 20.65 -12.26
N ASN A 175 0.22 20.46 -10.99
CA ASN A 175 1.30 21.19 -10.34
C ASN A 175 2.37 20.26 -9.74
N TYR A 176 3.56 20.23 -10.38
CA TYR A 176 4.72 19.46 -9.92
C TYR A 176 5.15 19.80 -8.49
N SER A 177 5.03 21.07 -8.07
CA SER A 177 5.45 21.49 -6.73
C SER A 177 4.56 20.90 -5.63
N GLU A 178 3.25 20.77 -5.86
CA GLU A 178 2.35 20.14 -4.89
C GLU A 178 2.55 18.63 -4.83
N ILE A 179 2.82 17.98 -5.96
CA ILE A 179 3.21 16.56 -5.99
C ILE A 179 4.47 16.32 -5.17
N LYS A 180 5.47 17.20 -5.27
CA LYS A 180 6.67 17.11 -4.43
C LYS A 180 6.36 17.21 -2.94
N LYS A 181 5.44 18.10 -2.54
CA LYS A 181 4.96 18.16 -1.15
C LYS A 181 4.21 16.88 -0.76
N GLY A 182 3.40 16.33 -1.66
CA GLY A 182 2.72 15.05 -1.49
C GLY A 182 3.69 13.90 -1.25
N MET A 183 4.81 13.84 -1.97
CA MET A 183 5.86 12.84 -1.76
C MET A 183 6.50 12.94 -0.37
N GLU A 184 6.75 14.15 0.15
CA GLU A 184 7.26 14.31 1.52
C GLU A 184 6.24 13.85 2.57
N ILE A 185 4.95 14.09 2.33
CA ILE A 185 3.87 13.60 3.19
C ILE A 185 3.77 12.07 3.14
N ALA A 186 3.88 11.48 1.95
CA ALA A 186 3.85 10.05 1.73
C ALA A 186 4.98 9.33 2.50
N LYS A 187 6.20 9.89 2.50
CA LYS A 187 7.32 9.38 3.31
C LYS A 187 6.94 9.31 4.78
N TYR A 188 6.41 10.40 5.33
CA TYR A 188 6.03 10.46 6.75
C TYR A 188 4.92 9.45 7.08
N GLN A 189 3.90 9.33 6.24
CA GLN A 189 2.82 8.35 6.42
C GLN A 189 3.35 6.91 6.36
N GLN A 190 4.26 6.60 5.43
CA GLN A 190 4.83 5.26 5.34
C GLN A 190 5.73 4.92 6.53
N GLN A 191 6.48 5.90 7.04
CA GLN A 191 7.24 5.76 8.29
C GLN A 191 6.32 5.46 9.47
N PHE A 192 5.20 6.19 9.58
CA PHE A 192 4.18 5.98 10.59
C PHE A 192 3.61 4.56 10.54
N ILE A 193 3.16 4.15 9.35
CA ILE A 193 2.55 2.84 9.11
C ILE A 193 3.53 1.73 9.48
N PHE A 194 4.79 1.84 9.06
CA PHE A 194 5.81 0.86 9.38
C PHE A 194 6.10 0.77 10.88
N GLU A 195 6.32 1.91 11.55
CA GLU A 195 6.64 1.93 12.99
C GLU A 195 5.50 1.34 13.81
N LYS A 196 4.27 1.75 13.52
CA LYS A 196 3.07 1.28 14.23
C LYS A 196 2.72 -0.15 13.88
N GLY A 197 2.86 -0.54 12.62
CA GLY A 197 2.71 -1.92 12.18
C GLY A 197 3.71 -2.84 12.87
N SER A 198 4.98 -2.46 12.93
CA SER A 198 6.02 -3.22 13.65
C SER A 198 5.70 -3.34 15.14
N GLU A 199 5.20 -2.27 15.77
CA GLU A 199 4.77 -2.29 17.18
C GLU A 199 3.60 -3.26 17.42
N ILE A 200 2.60 -3.26 16.54
CA ILE A 200 1.42 -4.16 16.61
C ILE A 200 1.84 -5.62 16.51
N ILE A 201 2.72 -5.95 15.56
CA ILE A 201 3.22 -7.32 15.35
C ILE A 201 4.09 -7.77 16.52
N GLN A 202 5.04 -6.94 16.98
CA GLN A 202 5.93 -7.28 18.10
C GLN A 202 5.17 -7.46 19.43
N LYS A 203 4.08 -6.71 19.63
CA LYS A 203 3.21 -6.86 20.81
C LYS A 203 2.22 -8.03 20.69
N GLY A 204 2.19 -8.74 19.56
CA GLY A 204 1.24 -9.84 19.34
C GLY A 204 -0.22 -9.37 19.41
N MET A 205 -0.51 -8.16 18.93
CA MET A 205 -1.86 -7.58 18.99
C MET A 205 -2.82 -8.15 17.94
N VAL A 206 -2.29 -8.84 16.93
CA VAL A 206 -3.08 -9.55 15.91
C VAL A 206 -3.64 -10.82 16.54
N LYS A 207 -4.96 -10.91 16.65
CA LYS A 207 -5.64 -12.08 17.21
C LYS A 207 -6.51 -12.74 16.16
N THR A 208 -6.38 -14.05 16.01
CA THR A 208 -7.24 -14.84 15.13
C THR A 208 -8.54 -15.19 15.86
N GLN A 209 -9.68 -14.80 15.28
CA GLN A 209 -11.02 -15.11 15.75
C GLN A 209 -11.74 -15.94 14.68
N SER A 210 -11.78 -17.27 14.88
CA SER A 210 -12.42 -18.22 13.98
C SER A 210 -11.98 -18.06 12.51
N LYS A 211 -12.72 -17.31 11.69
CA LYS A 211 -12.50 -17.11 10.25
C LYS A 211 -11.87 -15.76 9.86
N PHE A 212 -11.52 -14.89 10.81
CA PHE A 212 -10.90 -13.61 10.52
C PHE A 212 -9.91 -13.19 11.61
N ARG A 213 -9.03 -12.23 11.30
CA ARG A 213 -8.11 -11.62 12.27
C ARG A 213 -8.67 -10.30 12.78
N VAL A 214 -8.35 -9.95 14.02
CA VAL A 214 -8.79 -8.72 14.68
C VAL A 214 -7.61 -7.99 15.29
N VAL A 215 -7.55 -6.68 15.06
CA VAL A 215 -6.62 -5.75 15.69
C VAL A 215 -7.40 -4.55 16.21
N ILE A 216 -7.41 -4.34 17.52
CA ILE A 216 -8.05 -3.16 18.14
C ILE A 216 -6.97 -2.29 18.79
N LEU A 217 -6.87 -1.05 18.35
CA LEU A 217 -5.95 -0.03 18.86
C LEU A 217 -6.66 0.79 19.93
N ASN A 218 -6.23 0.60 21.17
CA ASN A 218 -6.75 1.30 22.35
C ASN A 218 -6.24 2.75 22.41
N GLU A 219 -6.87 3.54 23.28
CA GLU A 219 -6.50 4.94 23.56
C GLU A 219 -5.01 5.14 23.86
N SER A 220 -4.43 4.30 24.71
CA SER A 220 -3.00 4.40 25.06
C SER A 220 -2.10 4.18 23.85
N PHE A 221 -2.51 3.34 22.90
CA PHE A 221 -1.77 3.10 21.67
C PHE A 221 -1.90 4.30 20.73
N THR A 222 -3.11 4.82 20.53
CA THR A 222 -3.35 5.93 19.60
C THR A 222 -2.70 7.23 20.09
N MET A 223 -2.71 7.52 21.39
CA MET A 223 -2.11 8.72 21.98
C MET A 223 -0.57 8.72 22.01
N ASN A 224 0.05 7.56 22.25
CA ASN A 224 1.52 7.47 22.32
C ASN A 224 2.19 7.44 20.94
N SER A 225 1.41 7.55 19.87
CA SER A 225 1.86 7.42 18.50
C SER A 225 2.35 8.75 17.94
N SER A 226 3.34 9.38 18.57
CA SER A 226 4.06 10.49 17.96
C SER A 226 5.26 9.94 17.21
N ILE A 227 5.38 10.22 15.90
CA ILE A 227 6.62 9.91 15.18
C ILE A 227 7.71 10.80 15.76
N THR A 228 8.57 10.21 16.58
CA THR A 228 9.80 10.87 16.96
C THR A 228 10.69 10.88 15.73
N LYS A 229 10.80 12.02 15.04
CA LYS A 229 12.00 12.22 14.23
C LYS A 229 13.17 12.18 15.21
N SER A 230 13.92 11.07 15.19
CA SER A 230 15.25 11.02 15.77
C SER A 230 16.05 12.18 15.16
N ASN A 231 16.27 13.23 15.94
CA ASN A 231 17.14 14.36 15.59
C ASN A 231 18.61 13.90 15.63
N ASN A 232 18.98 12.88 14.85
CA ASN A 232 20.37 12.53 14.66
C ASN A 232 20.86 13.07 13.32
N SER A 233 21.81 14.00 13.45
CA SER A 233 22.59 14.77 12.46
C SER A 233 21.97 16.08 11.91
N ASP A 234 22.73 17.15 12.15
CA ASP A 234 22.65 18.52 11.61
C ASP A 234 21.67 19.53 12.22
N SER A 235 21.85 19.79 13.51
CA SER A 235 21.27 20.95 14.21
C SER A 235 22.10 22.25 14.13
N THR A 236 23.21 22.29 13.38
CA THR A 236 24.07 23.50 13.35
C THR A 236 23.82 24.42 12.15
N PHE A 237 23.10 23.98 11.11
CA PHE A 237 22.88 24.82 9.91
C PHE A 237 21.48 25.48 9.84
N ASN A 238 20.50 24.98 10.60
CA ASN A 238 19.10 25.41 10.46
C ASN A 238 18.65 26.51 11.43
N LYS A 239 19.53 27.03 12.30
CA LYS A 239 19.15 28.06 13.28
C LYS A 239 19.22 29.50 12.75
N SER A 240 19.83 29.73 11.59
CA SER A 240 20.13 31.09 11.12
C SER A 240 19.23 31.63 10.01
N MET A 241 18.10 30.96 9.70
CA MET A 241 17.25 31.37 8.56
C MET A 241 15.75 31.44 8.88
N SER A 242 15.40 31.73 10.13
CA SER A 242 14.00 31.87 10.59
C SER A 242 13.33 33.22 10.26
N SER A 243 13.91 34.04 9.36
CA SER A 243 13.34 35.35 8.99
C SER A 243 12.70 35.39 7.60
N LEU A 244 12.81 34.32 6.80
CA LEU A 244 12.18 34.24 5.48
C LEU A 244 11.32 32.97 5.43
N LYS A 245 9.99 33.14 5.44
CA LYS A 245 9.01 32.06 5.28
C LYS A 245 9.22 31.40 3.91
N ASP A 246 9.96 30.30 3.87
CA ASP A 246 10.10 29.47 2.68
C ASP A 246 8.93 28.47 2.62
N ASP A 247 7.97 28.72 1.71
CA ASP A 247 6.79 27.87 1.44
C ASP A 247 7.13 26.44 0.97
N ARG A 248 8.42 26.11 0.85
CA ARG A 248 8.94 24.77 0.49
C ARG A 248 9.13 23.83 1.68
N VAL A 249 9.15 24.35 2.91
CA VAL A 249 9.18 23.51 4.12
C VAL A 249 7.75 23.15 4.47
N VAL A 250 7.38 21.88 4.27
CA VAL A 250 6.15 21.35 4.87
C VAL A 250 6.38 21.43 6.37
N ASP A 251 5.64 22.30 7.07
CA ASP A 251 5.65 22.38 8.52
C ASP A 251 5.21 21.02 9.07
N ILE A 252 6.19 20.17 9.42
CA ILE A 252 5.97 18.84 10.00
C ILE A 252 5.26 18.92 11.35
N THR A 253 5.24 20.12 11.96
CA THR A 253 4.39 20.49 13.11
C THR A 253 2.89 20.41 12.80
N THR A 254 2.49 20.28 11.53
CA THR A 254 1.09 20.12 11.09
C THR A 254 0.65 18.66 11.06
N PHE A 255 1.57 17.69 11.14
CA PHE A 255 1.20 16.32 11.48
C PHE A 255 0.88 16.33 12.98
N GLY A 256 -0.38 16.62 13.31
CA GLY A 256 -0.89 16.58 14.68
C GLY A 256 -0.59 15.24 15.35
N ASN A 257 -0.77 15.18 16.68
CA ASN A 257 -0.66 13.96 17.49
C ASN A 257 -1.11 12.73 16.67
N GLY A 258 -0.30 11.67 16.56
CA GLY A 258 -0.62 10.58 15.62
C GLY A 258 -1.95 9.87 15.89
N SER A 259 -2.61 10.16 17.02
CA SER A 259 -4.04 9.95 17.23
C SER A 259 -4.90 10.42 16.03
N GLN A 260 -4.64 11.60 15.47
CA GLN A 260 -5.37 12.16 14.33
C GLN A 260 -5.12 11.38 13.02
N MET A 261 -3.99 10.69 12.91
CA MET A 261 -3.72 9.85 11.72
C MET A 261 -4.58 8.60 11.71
N PHE A 262 -4.79 7.98 12.88
CA PHE A 262 -5.66 6.80 13.00
C PHE A 262 -7.15 7.13 12.80
N GLN A 263 -7.54 8.40 12.95
CA GLN A 263 -8.91 8.84 12.65
C GLN A 263 -9.19 8.87 11.14
N ASN A 264 -8.18 8.92 10.28
CA ASN A 264 -8.39 8.86 8.84
C ASN A 264 -8.60 7.40 8.40
N PRO A 265 -9.76 7.04 7.82
CA PRO A 265 -10.03 5.67 7.38
C PRO A 265 -9.02 5.15 6.35
N LEU A 266 -8.47 6.02 5.50
CA LEU A 266 -7.50 5.63 4.48
C LEU A 266 -6.16 5.19 5.10
N ILE A 267 -5.69 5.89 6.14
CA ILE A 267 -4.47 5.52 6.87
C ILE A 267 -4.67 4.22 7.63
N LEU A 268 -5.84 4.05 8.27
CA LEU A 268 -6.16 2.83 8.99
C LEU A 268 -6.24 1.62 8.05
N THR A 269 -6.83 1.80 6.86
CA THR A 269 -6.87 0.79 5.80
C THR A 269 -5.47 0.46 5.26
N LYS A 270 -4.60 1.46 5.04
CA LYS A 270 -3.20 1.21 4.66
C LYS A 270 -2.45 0.39 5.71
N LEU A 271 -2.59 0.75 6.99
CA LEU A 271 -1.99 0.00 8.08
C LEU A 271 -2.51 -1.45 8.12
N GLY A 272 -3.81 -1.65 7.94
CA GLY A 272 -4.38 -2.98 7.88
C GLY A 272 -3.90 -3.80 6.68
N ASN A 273 -3.77 -3.19 5.49
CA ASN A 273 -3.18 -3.85 4.32
C ASN A 273 -1.71 -4.23 4.56
N TRP A 274 -0.93 -3.35 5.20
CA TRP A 274 0.44 -3.66 5.60
C TRP A 274 0.51 -4.86 6.55
N ILE A 275 -0.40 -4.94 7.54
CA ILE A 275 -0.50 -6.08 8.46
C ILE A 275 -0.90 -7.34 7.71
N LEU A 276 -1.89 -7.28 6.81
CA LEU A 276 -2.30 -8.41 5.97
C LEU A 276 -1.15 -8.93 5.13
N ASN A 277 -0.34 -8.03 4.54
CA ASN A 277 0.83 -8.40 3.75
C ASN A 277 1.86 -9.16 4.59
N VAL A 278 2.16 -8.68 5.80
CA VAL A 278 3.07 -9.37 6.72
C VAL A 278 2.51 -10.73 7.15
N GLN A 279 1.22 -10.80 7.45
CA GLN A 279 0.59 -12.01 7.98
C GLN A 279 0.37 -13.09 6.91
N ALA A 280 0.21 -12.71 5.64
CA ALA A 280 0.12 -13.66 4.53
C ALA A 280 1.44 -14.42 4.33
N ASP A 281 2.59 -13.79 4.61
CA ASP A 281 3.90 -14.43 4.49
C ASP A 281 4.29 -15.29 5.72
N LEU A 282 3.55 -15.20 6.83
CA LEU A 282 3.79 -15.99 8.04
C LEU A 282 3.10 -17.38 8.02
N ASP A 283 2.54 -17.79 6.89
CA ASP A 283 1.85 -19.08 6.67
C ASP A 283 0.68 -19.39 7.64
N GLU A 284 0.20 -18.41 8.40
CA GLU A 284 -0.95 -18.55 9.30
C GLU A 284 -2.31 -18.53 8.55
N GLY A 285 -2.30 -18.74 7.24
CA GLY A 285 -3.47 -18.67 6.36
C GLY A 285 -3.82 -17.25 5.92
N VAL A 286 -4.47 -17.16 4.75
CA VAL A 286 -4.93 -15.88 4.19
C VAL A 286 -6.33 -15.60 4.74
N LEU A 287 -6.37 -15.00 5.93
CA LEU A 287 -7.61 -14.60 6.58
C LEU A 287 -7.86 -13.09 6.42
N PRO A 288 -9.13 -12.68 6.26
CA PRO A 288 -9.50 -11.27 6.25
C PRO A 288 -9.23 -10.61 7.61
N LEU A 289 -9.07 -9.29 7.64
CA LEU A 289 -8.67 -8.52 8.83
C LEU A 289 -9.69 -7.46 9.20
N VAL A 290 -10.08 -7.40 10.47
CA VAL A 290 -10.79 -6.26 11.06
C VAL A 290 -9.81 -5.44 11.88
N ILE A 291 -9.66 -4.17 11.53
CA ILE A 291 -8.84 -3.23 12.28
C ILE A 291 -9.71 -2.11 12.86
N GLY A 292 -9.54 -1.81 14.14
CA GLY A 292 -10.28 -0.76 14.85
C GLY A 292 -9.34 0.20 15.55
N ALA A 293 -9.61 1.51 15.51
CA ALA A 293 -8.85 2.51 16.23
C ALA A 293 -9.74 3.40 17.10
N TYR A 294 -9.37 3.58 18.37
CA TYR A 294 -10.11 4.41 19.31
C TYR A 294 -9.86 5.90 19.09
N ASN A 295 -10.94 6.65 18.97
CA ASN A 295 -10.94 8.10 19.00
C ASN A 295 -11.44 8.62 20.36
N SER A 296 -10.52 9.21 21.14
CA SER A 296 -10.84 9.80 22.44
C SER A 296 -11.76 11.01 22.38
N GLU A 297 -11.72 11.79 21.30
CA GLU A 297 -12.52 13.02 21.15
C GLU A 297 -14.01 12.68 21.02
N THR A 298 -14.33 11.68 20.19
CA THR A 298 -15.71 11.27 19.93
C THR A 298 -16.16 10.07 20.77
N LYS A 299 -15.25 9.44 21.52
CA LYS A 299 -15.47 8.19 22.28
C LYS A 299 -15.98 7.03 21.39
N THR A 300 -15.59 7.04 20.12
CA THR A 300 -15.95 6.01 19.14
C THR A 300 -14.72 5.26 18.65
N TYR A 301 -14.92 4.05 18.15
CA TYR A 301 -13.96 3.29 17.36
C TYR A 301 -14.29 3.45 15.90
N LEU A 302 -13.30 3.83 15.10
CA LEU A 302 -13.34 3.65 13.66
C LEU A 302 -12.92 2.22 13.35
N VAL A 303 -13.79 1.44 12.73
CA VAL A 303 -13.57 0.01 12.42
C VAL A 303 -13.61 -0.20 10.92
N CYS A 304 -12.56 -0.81 10.37
CA CYS A 304 -12.43 -1.16 8.96
C CYS A 304 -12.32 -2.68 8.80
N GLY A 305 -13.17 -3.27 7.95
CA GLY A 305 -13.08 -4.65 7.51
C GLY A 305 -12.35 -4.75 6.17
N LEU A 306 -11.23 -5.46 6.16
CA LEU A 306 -10.36 -5.63 4.99
C LEU A 306 -10.44 -7.07 4.48
N PRO A 307 -10.61 -7.25 3.15
CA PRO A 307 -10.71 -8.58 2.58
C PRO A 307 -9.41 -9.36 2.77
N SER A 308 -9.51 -10.68 2.65
CA SER A 308 -8.31 -11.52 2.58
C SER A 308 -7.50 -11.17 1.34
N ARG A 309 -6.18 -11.31 1.42
CA ARG A 309 -5.32 -11.16 0.25
C ARG A 309 -5.59 -12.33 -0.71
N ALA A 310 -5.58 -12.08 -2.01
CA ALA A 310 -5.50 -13.17 -2.96
C ALA A 310 -4.14 -13.83 -2.73
N SER A 311 -4.13 -15.12 -2.41
CA SER A 311 -2.92 -15.89 -2.58
C SER A 311 -2.57 -15.75 -4.06
N PHE A 312 -1.48 -15.04 -4.34
CA PHE A 312 -0.83 -15.12 -5.64
C PHE A 312 -0.12 -16.47 -5.64
N ASP A 313 -0.90 -17.55 -5.58
CA ASP A 313 -0.40 -18.90 -5.80
C ASP A 313 -0.12 -18.95 -7.30
N LEU A 314 1.05 -18.44 -7.66
CA LEU A 314 1.79 -18.96 -8.78
C LEU A 314 2.17 -20.38 -8.32
N ASP A 315 1.69 -21.38 -9.06
CA ASP A 315 1.94 -22.81 -8.87
C ASP A 315 0.86 -23.53 -8.02
N GLY A 316 -0.41 -23.36 -8.42
CA GLY A 316 -1.32 -24.50 -8.38
C GLY A 316 -1.03 -25.37 -9.60
N ASP A 317 -0.25 -26.42 -9.42
CA ASP A 317 -0.42 -27.62 -10.24
C ASP A 317 -1.86 -28.06 -9.99
N GLU A 318 -2.80 -27.58 -10.80
CA GLU A 318 -4.08 -28.23 -10.98
C GLU A 318 -3.70 -29.62 -11.51
N GLU A 319 -3.59 -30.59 -10.60
CA GLU A 319 -3.73 -32.00 -10.96
C GLU A 319 -5.02 -32.07 -11.76
N GLU A 320 -4.88 -32.29 -13.07
CA GLU A 320 -6.00 -32.63 -13.93
C GLU A 320 -6.66 -33.85 -13.27
N GLU A 321 -7.78 -33.64 -12.58
CA GLU A 321 -8.72 -34.74 -12.36
C GLU A 321 -9.11 -35.18 -13.77
N GLU A 322 -8.49 -36.27 -14.23
CA GLU A 322 -8.95 -37.05 -15.36
C GLU A 322 -10.39 -37.47 -15.05
N GLY A 323 -11.34 -36.64 -15.47
CA GLY A 323 -12.73 -36.99 -15.58
C GLY A 323 -12.80 -38.19 -16.51
N ALA A 324 -13.03 -39.36 -15.92
CA ALA A 324 -13.50 -40.53 -16.62
C ALA A 324 -14.85 -40.19 -17.23
N ASP A 325 -14.83 -39.73 -18.48
CA ASP A 325 -16.01 -39.77 -19.34
C ASP A 325 -16.00 -41.15 -20.02
N ASP A 326 -16.86 -42.00 -19.45
CA ASP A 326 -17.24 -43.31 -19.94
C ASP A 326 -17.69 -43.24 -21.41
N ASP A 327 -17.23 -44.24 -22.16
CA ASP A 327 -17.89 -44.95 -23.26
C ASP A 327 -19.23 -44.39 -23.77
N ASP A 328 -19.26 -44.03 -25.05
CA ASP A 328 -20.36 -44.46 -25.92
C ASP A 328 -19.77 -44.72 -27.32
N ASP A 329 -19.80 -46.01 -27.65
CA ASP A 329 -19.49 -46.64 -28.91
C ASP A 329 -20.44 -46.21 -30.05
N ASP A 330 -19.93 -46.48 -31.26
CA ASP A 330 -20.64 -46.98 -32.44
C ASP A 330 -20.77 -46.10 -33.70
N ASP A 331 -20.24 -46.74 -34.76
CA ASP A 331 -20.65 -46.77 -36.17
C ASP A 331 -20.00 -45.83 -37.20
N ALA A 332 -18.85 -46.32 -37.68
CA ALA A 332 -18.60 -46.82 -39.06
C ALA A 332 -19.32 -46.17 -40.27
N ASP A 333 -18.51 -45.75 -41.25
CA ASP A 333 -18.49 -46.21 -42.66
C ASP A 333 -17.60 -45.21 -43.44
N ASP A 334 -16.37 -45.56 -43.81
CA ASP A 334 -15.89 -46.35 -44.97
C ASP A 334 -15.56 -45.51 -46.22
N ASP A 335 -14.42 -45.89 -46.80
CA ASP A 335 -13.99 -45.80 -48.20
C ASP A 335 -13.20 -44.61 -48.79
N ASP A 336 -12.09 -45.05 -49.42
CA ASP A 336 -11.45 -44.66 -50.68
C ASP A 336 -10.10 -43.91 -50.66
N ASP A 337 -9.04 -44.73 -50.60
CA ASP A 337 -8.00 -44.93 -51.63
C ASP A 337 -7.39 -43.73 -52.39
N ALA A 338 -6.07 -43.56 -52.27
CA ALA A 338 -5.10 -44.00 -53.30
C ALA A 338 -3.72 -43.32 -53.15
N ASP A 339 -2.70 -44.10 -53.50
CA ASP A 339 -1.26 -43.85 -53.45
C ASP A 339 -0.77 -42.62 -54.24
N ASP A 340 0.34 -42.01 -53.79
CA ASP A 340 1.46 -41.73 -54.70
C ASP A 340 2.78 -41.47 -53.95
N ASP A 341 3.85 -41.96 -54.57
CA ASP A 341 5.21 -42.18 -54.08
C ASP A 341 6.12 -40.94 -53.96
N ASP A 342 7.18 -41.15 -53.17
CA ASP A 342 8.56 -40.65 -53.27
C ASP A 342 9.01 -39.25 -52.79
N ASP A 343 10.04 -39.37 -51.94
CA ASP A 343 11.28 -38.59 -51.82
C ASP A 343 11.37 -37.31 -50.95
N ASP A 344 12.26 -37.48 -49.96
CA ASP A 344 13.40 -36.62 -49.62
C ASP A 344 13.50 -36.04 -48.18
N ASN A 345 14.50 -36.60 -47.53
CA ASN A 345 15.15 -36.32 -46.26
C ASN A 345 15.34 -34.82 -45.93
N SER A 346 14.79 -34.32 -44.82
CA SER A 346 15.57 -33.58 -43.81
C SER A 346 14.72 -33.05 -42.64
N ASN A 347 15.18 -33.41 -41.44
CA ASN A 347 14.91 -32.81 -40.15
C ASN A 347 14.47 -31.32 -40.19
N THR A 348 13.17 -31.05 -39.97
CA THR A 348 12.74 -29.83 -39.27
C THR A 348 11.47 -30.10 -38.47
N SER A 349 11.65 -30.56 -37.23
CA SER A 349 10.61 -30.56 -36.21
C SER A 349 10.23 -29.12 -35.86
N ARG A 350 9.38 -28.49 -36.68
CA ARG A 350 8.65 -27.26 -36.30
C ARG A 350 7.58 -27.64 -35.29
N LYS A 351 8.01 -27.79 -34.02
CA LYS A 351 7.09 -27.70 -32.88
C LYS A 351 6.49 -26.30 -32.89
N ASN A 352 5.28 -26.17 -33.41
CA ASN A 352 4.40 -25.04 -33.15
C ASN A 352 4.14 -24.99 -31.64
N ARG A 353 5.02 -24.32 -30.89
CA ARG A 353 4.70 -23.83 -29.55
C ARG A 353 3.59 -22.80 -29.72
N LYS A 354 2.34 -23.23 -29.56
CA LYS A 354 1.27 -22.33 -29.14
C LYS A 354 1.69 -21.82 -27.76
N ASP A 355 2.39 -20.69 -27.71
CA ASP A 355 2.50 -19.87 -26.51
C ASP A 355 1.10 -19.30 -26.23
N SER A 356 0.20 -20.15 -25.72
CA SER A 356 -0.99 -19.68 -25.04
C SER A 356 -0.50 -19.00 -23.77
N LYS A 357 -0.37 -17.66 -23.82
CA LYS A 357 -0.27 -16.82 -22.64
C LYS A 357 -1.45 -17.20 -21.75
N LYS A 358 -1.23 -18.06 -20.74
CA LYS A 358 -2.17 -18.28 -19.64
C LYS A 358 -2.35 -16.91 -19.00
N VAL A 359 -3.49 -16.28 -19.27
CA VAL A 359 -3.89 -15.06 -18.59
C VAL A 359 -4.17 -15.50 -17.16
N ASN A 360 -3.34 -15.09 -16.20
CA ASN A 360 -3.60 -15.29 -14.78
C ASN A 360 -5.00 -14.76 -14.49
N LYS A 361 -5.98 -15.65 -14.28
CA LYS A 361 -7.30 -15.28 -13.78
C LYS A 361 -7.10 -14.83 -12.34
N GLN A 362 -6.98 -13.53 -12.15
CA GLN A 362 -6.98 -12.94 -10.82
C GLN A 362 -8.36 -13.22 -10.21
N HIS A 363 -8.42 -14.14 -9.25
CA HIS A 363 -9.65 -14.39 -8.49
C HIS A 363 -10.05 -13.08 -7.79
N VAL A 364 -11.21 -12.55 -8.15
CA VAL A 364 -11.76 -11.34 -7.52
C VAL A 364 -12.24 -11.71 -6.14
N ILE A 365 -11.51 -11.30 -5.11
CA ILE A 365 -11.94 -11.46 -3.72
C ILE A 365 -12.92 -10.33 -3.39
N LEU A 366 -14.16 -10.71 -3.12
CA LEU A 366 -15.20 -9.79 -2.67
C LEU A 366 -15.05 -9.54 -1.18
N ASN A 367 -15.22 -8.28 -0.76
CA ASN A 367 -15.17 -7.92 0.65
C ASN A 367 -16.52 -8.22 1.34
N ALA A 368 -16.62 -9.42 1.93
CA ALA A 368 -17.81 -9.88 2.66
C ALA A 368 -18.15 -9.03 3.91
N PHE A 369 -17.20 -8.25 4.45
CA PHE A 369 -17.45 -7.42 5.63
C PHE A 369 -18.49 -6.33 5.39
N SER A 370 -18.64 -5.85 4.16
CA SER A 370 -19.67 -4.86 3.79
C SER A 370 -21.08 -5.31 4.21
N VAL A 371 -21.47 -6.50 3.77
CA VAL A 371 -22.77 -7.12 4.06
C VAL A 371 -22.83 -7.59 5.52
N LEU A 372 -21.73 -8.12 6.03
CA LEU A 372 -21.70 -8.67 7.38
C LEU A 372 -21.85 -7.59 8.44
N PHE A 373 -21.20 -6.43 8.27
CA PHE A 373 -21.32 -5.31 9.19
C PHE A 373 -22.76 -4.79 9.25
N GLU A 374 -23.42 -4.65 8.09
CA GLU A 374 -24.82 -4.26 8.02
C GLU A 374 -25.74 -5.27 8.73
N LYS A 375 -25.54 -6.57 8.48
CA LYS A 375 -26.33 -7.62 9.13
C LYS A 375 -26.16 -7.62 10.65
N VAL A 376 -24.91 -7.53 11.13
CA VAL A 376 -24.59 -7.53 12.57
C VAL A 376 -25.18 -6.30 13.27
N THR A 377 -25.11 -5.12 12.66
CA THR A 377 -25.64 -3.89 13.27
C THR A 377 -27.16 -3.91 13.34
N GLN A 378 -27.85 -4.45 12.31
CA GLN A 378 -29.30 -4.64 12.30
C GLN A 378 -29.76 -5.66 13.35
N GLU A 379 -29.10 -6.82 13.43
CA GLU A 379 -29.53 -7.90 14.34
C GLU A 379 -29.27 -7.60 15.81
N ILE A 380 -28.17 -6.92 16.14
CA ILE A 380 -27.80 -6.59 17.53
C ILE A 380 -28.37 -5.22 17.95
N ASN A 381 -29.01 -4.49 17.02
CA ASN A 381 -29.56 -3.16 17.21
C ASN A 381 -28.53 -2.17 17.80
N ILE A 382 -27.32 -2.19 17.22
CA ILE A 382 -26.23 -1.29 17.60
C ILE A 382 -26.33 -0.03 16.75
N GLN A 383 -26.22 1.14 17.39
CA GLN A 383 -26.10 2.40 16.66
C GLN A 383 -24.69 2.55 16.08
N ALA A 384 -24.48 1.98 14.90
CA ALA A 384 -23.29 2.17 14.09
C ALA A 384 -23.53 3.28 13.06
N ARG A 385 -22.54 4.15 12.85
CA ARG A 385 -22.55 5.07 11.70
C ARG A 385 -21.84 4.43 10.53
N MET A 386 -22.51 4.40 9.38
CA MET A 386 -22.00 3.85 8.12
C MET A 386 -21.88 4.97 7.08
N ASP A 387 -21.34 6.13 7.49
CA ASP A 387 -21.30 7.35 6.68
C ASP A 387 -20.16 7.37 5.63
N SER A 388 -19.38 6.29 5.56
CA SER A 388 -18.34 6.10 4.54
C SER A 388 -18.94 5.53 3.26
N PHE A 389 -18.41 5.92 2.10
CA PHE A 389 -18.76 5.31 0.81
C PHE A 389 -18.46 3.80 0.76
N GLN A 390 -17.61 3.31 1.66
CA GLN A 390 -17.34 1.88 1.84
C GLN A 390 -18.10 1.39 3.08
N SER A 391 -19.10 0.52 2.88
CA SER A 391 -19.88 -0.09 3.97
C SER A 391 -19.06 -1.02 4.89
N ALA A 392 -17.85 -1.39 4.47
CA ALA A 392 -16.88 -2.09 5.30
C ALA A 392 -16.12 -1.16 6.28
N ILE A 393 -16.49 0.12 6.37
CA ILE A 393 -15.94 1.08 7.33
C ILE A 393 -17.10 1.64 8.15
N ILE A 394 -17.03 1.48 9.47
CA ILE A 394 -18.08 1.88 10.40
C ILE A 394 -17.50 2.60 11.62
N GLU A 395 -18.28 3.51 12.20
CA GLU A 395 -17.98 4.06 13.52
C GLU A 395 -18.90 3.45 14.58
N LEU A 396 -18.30 2.92 15.65
CA LEU A 396 -18.98 2.27 16.76
C LEU A 396 -18.66 2.96 18.08
N ARG A 397 -19.59 2.99 19.02
CA ARG A 397 -19.30 3.47 20.37
C ARG A 397 -18.44 2.45 21.13
N LYS A 398 -17.66 2.94 22.11
CA LYS A 398 -16.79 2.09 22.93
C LYS A 398 -17.54 0.96 23.63
N GLU A 399 -18.73 1.24 24.15
CA GLU A 399 -19.59 0.30 24.86
C GLU A 399 -20.14 -0.83 23.98
N ASP A 400 -20.26 -0.60 22.67
CA ASP A 400 -20.88 -1.55 21.74
C ASP A 400 -19.86 -2.39 20.96
N LEU A 401 -18.57 -2.04 21.01
CA LEU A 401 -17.51 -2.75 20.28
C LEU A 401 -17.47 -4.25 20.62
N THR A 402 -17.52 -4.61 21.90
CA THR A 402 -17.43 -6.02 22.31
C THR A 402 -18.62 -6.82 21.79
N LYS A 403 -19.84 -6.29 21.93
CA LYS A 403 -21.06 -6.92 21.41
C LYS A 403 -21.00 -7.09 19.89
N PHE A 404 -20.47 -6.09 19.20
CA PHE A 404 -20.27 -6.12 17.76
C PHE A 404 -19.29 -7.22 17.34
N LEU A 405 -18.13 -7.34 18.01
CA LEU A 405 -17.13 -8.38 17.69
C LEU A 405 -17.64 -9.80 18.00
N ASP A 406 -18.39 -9.98 19.08
CA ASP A 406 -19.04 -11.25 19.41
C ASP A 406 -20.10 -11.61 18.35
N GLY A 407 -20.88 -10.62 17.92
CA GLY A 407 -21.78 -10.72 16.78
C GLY A 407 -21.06 -11.16 15.52
N LEU A 408 -20.02 -10.43 15.15
CA LEU A 408 -19.22 -10.71 13.96
C LEU A 408 -18.65 -12.13 13.97
N THR A 409 -18.20 -12.61 15.14
CA THR A 409 -17.74 -13.99 15.32
C THR A 409 -18.86 -15.00 15.05
N ARG A 410 -20.08 -14.74 15.54
CA ARG A 410 -21.24 -15.60 15.30
C ARG A 410 -21.62 -15.68 13.81
N TYR A 411 -21.63 -14.56 13.10
CA TYR A 411 -21.99 -14.51 11.67
C TYR A 411 -20.81 -14.71 10.74
N SER A 412 -19.59 -14.87 11.26
CA SER A 412 -18.40 -15.13 10.44
C SER A 412 -18.52 -16.39 9.59
N GLN A 413 -19.42 -17.31 9.96
CA GLN A 413 -19.74 -18.49 9.17
C GLN A 413 -20.13 -18.15 7.72
N TYR A 414 -20.78 -17.01 7.50
CA TYR A 414 -21.24 -16.50 6.20
C TYR A 414 -20.15 -15.78 5.37
N MET A 415 -18.88 -15.76 5.81
CA MET A 415 -17.76 -15.17 5.05
C MET A 415 -17.11 -16.13 4.03
N LEU A 416 -17.38 -17.44 4.15
CA LEU A 416 -17.03 -18.45 3.15
C LEU A 416 -18.24 -18.66 2.26
#